data_AF-A0A2T0QT29-F1
#
_entry.id   AF-A0A2T0QT29-F1
#
_cell.length_a   1.000
_cell.length_b   1.000
_cell.length_c   1.000
_cell.angle_alpha   90.00
_cell.angle_beta   90.00
_cell.angle_gamma   90.00
#
_symmetry.space_group_name_H-M   'P 1'
#
loop_
_entity.id
_entity.type
_entity.pdbx_description
1 polymer ?
#
loop_
_entity_poly.entity_id
_entity_poly.type
_entity_poly.pdbx_seq_one_letter_code
_entity_poly.pdbx_strand_id
1 'polypeptide(L)' 'MIQHPACLTWRALGAWGLSYLAPLSAGVTVCRLHADQAELDGMEIMLKGGQMGDADLFERLLDGNG' A
#
# COMPACT_ATOMS: atom_id res chain seq x y z
N MET A 1 18.94 3.50 8.29
CA MET A 1 17.68 4.27 8.35
C MET A 1 17.45 4.87 6.96
N ILE A 2 16.82 4.09 6.06
CA ILE A 2 16.74 4.44 4.64
C ILE A 2 15.61 5.47 4.47
N GLN A 3 15.96 6.73 4.24
CA GLN A 3 15.02 7.77 3.81
C GLN A 3 14.86 7.70 2.28
N HIS A 4 13.92 6.87 1.83
CA HIS A 4 13.51 6.81 0.42
C HIS A 4 12.30 7.76 0.19
N PRO A 5 12.19 8.44 -0.97
CA PRO A 5 11.18 9.48 -1.26
C PRO A 5 9.71 9.03 -1.18
N ALA A 6 9.46 7.73 -1.04
CA ALA A 6 8.12 7.19 -0.81
C ALA A 6 7.51 7.67 0.53
N CYS A 7 8.34 8.00 1.53
CA CYS A 7 7.87 8.29 2.88
C CYS A 7 7.01 9.54 3.09
N LEU A 8 6.96 10.44 2.10
CA LEU A 8 6.11 11.64 2.22
C LEU A 8 4.63 11.32 2.04
N THR A 9 4.29 10.28 1.27
CA THR A 9 2.89 10.01 0.90
C THR A 9 2.08 9.49 2.07
N TRP A 10 2.55 8.48 2.81
CA TRP A 10 1.80 7.99 3.97
C TRP A 10 1.86 8.93 5.17
N ARG A 11 2.91 9.74 5.30
CA ARG A 11 2.95 10.83 6.29
C ARG A 11 1.89 11.90 6.02
N ALA A 12 1.65 12.23 4.75
CA ALA A 12 0.55 13.13 4.38
C ALA A 12 -0.84 12.52 4.67
N LEU A 13 -0.94 11.19 4.70
CA LEU A 13 -2.14 10.49 5.13
C LEU A 13 -2.30 10.44 6.66
N GLY A 14 -1.29 10.83 7.45
CA GLY A 14 -1.32 10.69 8.92
C GLY A 14 -0.74 9.37 9.46
N ALA A 15 -0.14 8.56 8.59
CA ALA A 15 0.52 7.32 8.96
C ALA A 15 2.03 7.48 9.12
N TRP A 16 2.61 6.75 10.07
CA TRP A 16 4.06 6.76 10.33
C TRP A 16 4.78 5.60 9.65
N GLY A 17 4.07 4.54 9.25
CA GLY A 17 4.69 3.35 8.67
C GLY A 17 3.80 2.50 7.79
N LEU A 18 4.44 1.56 7.10
CA LEU A 18 3.82 0.53 6.27
C LEU A 18 4.46 -0.83 6.55
N SER A 19 3.66 -1.88 6.70
CA SER A 19 4.12 -3.28 6.64
C SER A 19 3.71 -3.91 5.32
N TYR A 20 4.64 -4.62 4.69
CA TYR A 20 4.34 -5.43 3.51
C TYR A 20 3.42 -6.60 3.89
N LEU A 21 2.37 -6.85 3.08
CA LEU A 21 1.49 -8.00 3.24
C LEU A 21 1.74 -9.04 2.12
N ALA A 22 1.47 -8.68 0.87
CA ALA A 22 1.53 -9.60 -0.25
C ALA A 22 1.81 -8.89 -1.59
N PRO A 23 2.34 -9.61 -2.60
CA PRO A 23 2.45 -9.11 -3.96
C PRO A 23 1.14 -9.41 -4.72
N LEU A 24 0.51 -8.39 -5.31
CA LEU A 24 -0.72 -8.57 -6.09
C LEU A 24 -0.41 -8.88 -7.57
N SER A 25 0.58 -8.19 -8.14
CA SER A 25 1.10 -8.42 -9.50
C SER A 25 2.49 -7.80 -9.65
N ALA A 26 3.13 -7.94 -10.82
CA ALA A 26 4.42 -7.30 -11.08
C ALA A 26 4.36 -5.78 -10.84
N GLY A 27 5.17 -5.28 -9.90
CA GLY A 27 5.19 -3.86 -9.52
C GLY A 27 4.01 -3.40 -8.65
N VAL A 28 3.24 -4.33 -8.08
CA VAL A 28 2.07 -4.02 -7.24
C VAL A 28 2.12 -4.81 -5.95
N THR A 29 2.06 -4.12 -4.82
CA THR A 29 2.10 -4.73 -3.49
C THR A 29 0.99 -4.20 -2.62
N VAL A 30 0.44 -5.06 -1.78
CA VAL A 30 -0.46 -4.68 -0.69
C VAL A 30 0.37 -4.46 0.57
N CYS A 31 0.11 -3.33 1.24
CA CYS A 31 0.74 -2.96 2.49
C CYS A 31 -0.33 -2.59 3.53
N ARG A 32 -0.01 -2.77 4.81
CA ARG A 32 -0.81 -2.29 5.93
C ARG A 32 -0.25 -0.98 6.46
N LEU A 33 -1.11 0.03 6.63
CA LEU A 33 -0.79 1.28 7.32
C LEU A 33 -0.60 1.05 8.82
N HIS A 34 0.35 1.79 9.38
CA HIS A 34 0.47 1.98 10.82
C HIS A 34 0.38 3.47 11.15
N ALA A 35 -0.54 3.80 12.04
CA ALA A 35 -0.86 5.18 12.41
C ALA A 35 -1.32 5.26 13.87
N ASP A 36 -1.28 6.46 14.45
CA ASP A 36 -1.85 6.68 15.80
C ASP A 36 -3.38 6.90 15.73
N GLN A 37 -3.90 7.22 14.54
CA GLN A 37 -5.32 7.38 14.28
C GLN A 37 -5.94 6.01 13.99
N ALA A 38 -6.88 5.58 14.84
CA ALA A 38 -7.52 4.26 14.74
C ALA A 38 -8.27 4.02 13.40
N GLU A 39 -8.66 5.08 12.71
CA GLU A 39 -9.32 5.00 11.39
C GLU A 39 -8.35 4.62 10.26
N LEU A 40 -7.06 4.84 10.47
CA LEU A 40 -5.99 4.58 9.50
C LEU A 40 -5.12 3.40 9.90
N ASP A 41 -4.96 3.16 11.20
CA ASP A 41 -4.17 2.04 11.71
C ASP A 41 -4.79 0.70 11.28
N GLY A 42 -4.01 -0.11 10.59
CA GLY A 42 -4.47 -1.38 10.02
C GLY A 42 -5.12 -1.29 8.64
N MET A 43 -5.32 -0.09 8.08
CA MET A 43 -5.86 0.07 6.73
C MET A 43 -4.95 -0.58 5.69
N GLU A 44 -5.53 -1.32 4.75
CA GLU A 44 -4.79 -1.95 3.65
C GLU A 44 -4.75 -1.02 2.43
N ILE A 45 -3.55 -0.80 1.89
CA ILE A 45 -3.32 0.04 0.73
C ILE A 45 -2.56 -0.71 -0.35
N MET A 46 -2.88 -0.40 -1.60
CA MET A 46 -2.15 -0.90 -2.75
C MET A 46 -1.13 0.13 -3.20
N LEU A 47 0.14 -0.28 -3.21
CA LEU A 47 1.21 0.50 -3.84
C LEU A 47 1.44 0.01 -5.25
N LYS A 48 1.36 0.95 -6.19
CA LYS A 48 1.42 0.72 -7.61
C LYS A 48 2.63 1.46 -8.17
N GLY A 49 3.56 0.75 -8.80
CA GLY A 49 4.58 1.39 -9.64
C GLY A 49 3.89 2.21 -10.73
N GLY A 50 4.36 3.44 -10.98
CA GLY A 50 3.62 4.49 -11.70
C GLY A 50 3.10 4.15 -13.10
N GLN A 51 3.51 3.03 -13.71
CA GLN A 51 3.03 2.51 -15.00
C GLN A 51 3.02 0.96 -15.08
N MET A 52 2.78 0.23 -13.98
CA MET A 52 2.83 -1.25 -14.02
C MET A 52 1.58 -1.89 -13.43
N GLY A 53 0.82 -2.65 -14.22
CA GLY A 53 -0.27 -3.50 -13.72
C GLY A 53 -1.34 -3.73 -14.79
N ASP A 54 -1.81 -4.97 -14.89
CA ASP A 54 -2.84 -5.40 -15.83
C ASP A 54 -4.16 -4.64 -15.61
N ALA A 55 -5.04 -4.63 -16.63
CA ALA A 55 -6.31 -3.91 -16.57
C ALA A 55 -7.20 -4.37 -15.39
N ASP A 56 -7.06 -5.64 -14.99
CA ASP A 56 -7.94 -6.31 -14.01
C ASP A 56 -7.46 -6.17 -12.56
N LEU A 57 -6.47 -5.31 -12.31
CA LEU A 57 -5.81 -5.23 -11.02
C LEU A 57 -6.73 -4.75 -9.88
N PHE A 58 -7.62 -3.81 -10.17
CA PHE A 58 -8.56 -3.31 -9.17
C PHE A 58 -9.55 -4.40 -8.75
N GLU A 59 -9.97 -5.27 -9.68
CA GLU A 59 -10.87 -6.39 -9.41
C GLU A 59 -10.20 -7.42 -8.49
N ARG A 60 -8.93 -7.76 -8.75
CA ARG A 60 -8.15 -8.66 -7.89
C ARG A 60 -7.96 -8.14 -6.47
N LEU A 61 -7.88 -6.82 -6.29
CA LEU A 61 -7.81 -6.19 -4.97
C LEU A 61 -9.14 -6.28 -4.22
N LEU A 62 -10.26 -6.08 -4.92
CA LEU A 62 -11.60 -6.18 -4.33
C LEU A 62 -11.94 -7.61 -3.89
N ASP A 63 -11.46 -8.62 -4.62
CA ASP A 63 -11.74 -10.02 -4.33
C ASP A 63 -10.93 -10.59 -3.15
N GLY A 64 -9.93 -9.88 -2.64
CA GLY A 64 -9.18 -10.25 -1.43
C GLY A 64 -8.38 -11.56 -1.52
N ASN A 65 -8.20 -12.11 -2.72
CA ASN A 65 -7.52 -13.39 -2.93
C ASN A 65 -6.12 -13.16 -3.52
N GLY A 66 -5.17 -12.78 -2.65
CA GLY A 66 -3.74 -12.61 -2.99
C GLY A 66 -2.95 -11.83 -1.97
#